data_AF-V5LZ80-F1
#
_entry.id   AF-V5LZ80-F1
#
_cell.length_a   1.000
_cell.length_b   1.000
_cell.length_c   1.000
_cell.angle_alpha   90.00
_cell.angle_beta   90.00
_cell.angle_gamma   90.00
#
_symmetry.space_group_name_H-M   'P 1'
#
loop_
_entity.id
_entity.type
_entity.pdbx_description
1 polymer ?
#
loop_
_entity_poly.entity_id
_entity_poly.type
_entity_poly.pdbx_seq_one_letter_code
_entity_poly.pdbx_strand_id
1 'polypeptide(L)' 'VFDAIMNFKKEEAAKLIEKLDIKLDSEDKDKEGKPLLKAVMRRWLP' A
#
# COMPACT_ATOMS: atom_id res chain seq x y z
N VAL A 1 6.15 -3.44 3.59
CA VAL A 1 4.90 -3.10 2.86
C VAL A 1 4.45 -4.27 2.02
N PHE A 2 5.33 -4.83 1.19
CA PHE A 2 5.03 -5.98 0.33
C PHE A 2 4.45 -7.19 1.05
N ASP A 3 5.14 -7.64 2.09
CA ASP A 3 4.70 -8.78 2.89
C ASP A 3 3.38 -8.50 3.62
N ALA A 4 3.21 -7.31 4.19
CA ALA A 4 1.96 -6.89 4.82
C ALA A 4 0.78 -6.87 3.84
N ILE A 5 0.99 -6.39 2.60
CA ILE A 5 -0.04 -6.37 1.56
C ILE A 5 -0.36 -7.78 1.04
N MET A 6 0.65 -8.65 0.84
CA MET A 6 0.44 -10.03 0.37
C MET A 6 -0.18 -10.94 1.45
N ASN A 7 0.10 -10.68 2.72
CA ASN A 7 -0.50 -11.39 3.85
C ASN A 7 -1.81 -10.74 4.34
N PHE A 8 -2.39 -9.79 3.57
CA PHE A 8 -3.64 -9.10 3.90
C PHE A 8 -3.65 -8.42 5.29
N LYS A 9 -2.48 -8.05 5.80
CA LYS A 9 -2.33 -7.34 7.07
C LYS A 9 -2.59 -5.85 6.87
N LYS A 10 -3.87 -5.47 6.83
CA LYS A 10 -4.33 -4.09 6.54
C LYS A 10 -3.74 -3.05 7.49
N GLU A 11 -3.73 -3.31 8.80
CA GLU A 11 -3.17 -2.38 9.79
C GLU A 11 -1.66 -2.17 9.60
N GLU A 12 -0.92 -3.26 9.39
CA GLU A 12 0.53 -3.21 9.22
C GLU A 12 0.89 -2.53 7.89
N ALA A 13 0.14 -2.81 6.83
CA ALA A 13 0.26 -2.16 5.54
C ALA A 13 -0.03 -0.65 5.64
N ALA A 14 -1.14 -0.25 6.28
CA ALA A 14 -1.50 1.15 6.47
C ALA A 14 -0.43 1.92 7.25
N LYS A 15 0.07 1.36 8.36
CA LYS A 15 1.19 1.94 9.13
C LYS A 15 2.44 2.15 8.28
N LEU A 16 2.78 1.18 7.43
CA LEU A 16 3.97 1.27 6.58
C LEU A 16 3.78 2.26 5.42
N ILE A 17 2.57 2.35 4.85
CA ILE A 17 2.20 3.33 3.82
C ILE A 17 2.29 4.75 4.38
N GLU A 18 1.75 4.99 5.58
CA GLU A 18 1.90 6.27 6.30
C GLU A 18 3.37 6.58 6.59
N LYS A 19 4.14 5.61 7.09
CA LYS A 19 5.55 5.82 7.44
C LYS A 19 6.44 6.14 6.23
N LEU A 20 6.03 5.73 5.04
CA LEU A 20 6.71 6.02 3.77
C LEU A 20 6.18 7.28 3.09
N ASP A 21 5.25 8.01 3.72
CA ASP A 21 4.58 9.20 3.20
C ASP A 21 3.89 8.97 1.83
N ILE A 22 3.40 7.75 1.61
CA ILE A 22 2.78 7.36 0.33
C ILE A 22 1.32 7.81 0.37
N LYS A 23 1.00 8.88 -0.37
CA LYS A 23 -0.39 9.30 -0.61
C LYS A 23 -1.08 8.35 -1.59
N LEU A 24 -1.91 7.48 -1.05
CA LEU A 24 -2.89 6.69 -1.82
C LEU A 24 -4.23 7.42 -1.89
N ASP A 25 -4.82 7.45 -3.08
CA ASP A 25 -6.19 7.90 -3.27
C ASP A 25 -7.18 6.91 -2.64
N SER A 26 -8.41 7.36 -2.33
CA SER A 26 -9.43 6.49 -1.74
C SER A 26 -9.68 5.23 -2.56
N GLU A 27 -9.63 5.32 -3.90
CA GLU A 27 -9.76 4.15 -4.78
C GLU A 27 -8.60 3.15 -4.68
N ASP A 28 -7.39 3.62 -4.36
CA ASP A 28 -6.24 2.73 -4.15
C ASP A 28 -6.27 2.09 -2.76
N LYS A 29 -6.84 2.78 -1.75
CA LYS A 29 -7.01 2.23 -0.39
C LYS A 29 -8.00 1.06 -0.33
N ASP A 30 -8.99 1.04 -1.23
CA ASP A 30 -9.92 -0.08 -1.40
C ASP A 30 -9.29 -1.28 -2.14
N LYS A 31 -8.15 -1.08 -2.83
CA LYS A 31 -7.44 -2.19 -3.48
C LYS A 31 -6.72 -3.01 -2.43
N GLU A 32 -6.64 -4.32 -2.68
CA GLU A 32 -5.95 -5.27 -1.79
C GLU A 32 -4.99 -6.15 -2.58
N GLY A 33 -3.96 -6.68 -1.91
CA GLY A 33 -2.99 -7.58 -2.55
C GLY A 33 -2.20 -6.92 -3.68
N LYS A 34 -2.02 -7.64 -4.79
CA LYS A 34 -1.21 -7.19 -5.94
C LYS A 34 -1.58 -5.80 -6.51
N PRO A 35 -2.86 -5.42 -6.70
CA PRO A 35 -3.19 -4.09 -7.21
C PRO A 35 -2.79 -2.95 -6.24
N LEU A 36 -2.98 -3.12 -4.93
CA LEU A 36 -2.52 -2.15 -3.92
C LEU A 36 -1.00 -2.02 -3.95
N LEU A 37 -0.31 -3.16 -4.00
CA LEU A 37 1.15 -3.24 -4.10
C LEU A 37 1.69 -2.41 -5.26
N LYS A 38 1.05 -2.52 -6.42
CA LYS A 38 1.42 -1.83 -7.65
C LYS A 38 1.21 -0.32 -7.52
N ALA A 39 0.09 0.11 -6.92
CA ALA A 39 -0.21 1.52 -6.69
C ALA A 39 0.82 2.16 -5.73
N VAL A 40 1.12 1.47 -4.63
CA VAL A 40 2.13 1.87 -3.63
C VAL A 40 3.52 1.97 -4.29
N MET A 41 3.94 0.94 -5.04
CA MET A 41 5.24 0.96 -5.74
C MET A 41 5.35 2.12 -6.73
N ARG A 42 4.29 2.38 -7.50
CA ARG A 42 4.28 3.42 -8.53
C ARG A 42 4.30 4.84 -7.96
N ARG A 43 3.80 5.02 -6.72
CA ARG A 43 3.90 6.29 -5.99
C ARG A 43 5.25 6.45 -5.29
N TRP A 44 5.82 5.34 -4.82
CA TRP A 44 7.03 5.35 -4.02
C TRP A 44 8.32 5.47 -4.86
N LEU A 45 8.30 4.90 -6.06
CA LEU A 45 9.37 5.04 -7.04
C LEU A 45 8.99 6.13 -8.06
N PRO A 46 9.87 7.11 -8.35
CA PRO A 46 9.62 8.14 -9.35
C PRO A 46 9.46 7.60 -10.77
#